data_AF-L2GTY7-F1
#
_entry.id   AF-L2GTY7-F1
#
_cell.length_a   1.000
_cell.length_b   1.000
_cell.length_c   1.000
_cell.angle_alpha   90.00
_cell.angle_beta   90.00
_cell.angle_gamma   90.00
#
_symmetry.space_group_name_H-M   'P 1'
#
loop_
_entity.id
_entity.type
_entity.pdbx_description
1 polymer ?
#
loop_
_entity_poly.entity_id
_entity_poly.type
_entity_poly.pdbx_seq_one_letter_code
_entity_poly.pdbx_strand_id
1 'polypeptide(L)'
;VFVAINSEEVLKKQQEVAQEKSIILRLYKNCCKSFKCDILHYKIRNKENTELYKHCKYYFLIKFIILHSYDELVSSIDLKLIVSDEKLFLYLLEKVIDDSDLVRARKMLMFAKKHKYFNRKYYDLKERYKRVCRRARKFALYE
;
A
#
# COMPACT_ATOMS: atom_id res chain seq x y z
N VAL A 1 -12.51 36.05 18.43
CA VAL A 1 -11.19 36.70 18.57
C VAL A 1 -10.50 36.64 17.21
N PHE A 2 -10.27 37.78 16.56
CA PHE A 2 -9.49 37.86 15.33
C PHE A 2 -8.01 37.85 15.72
N VAL A 3 -7.30 36.77 15.40
CA VAL A 3 -5.84 36.69 15.58
C VAL A 3 -5.19 37.21 14.31
N ALA A 4 -4.32 38.21 14.43
CA ALA A 4 -3.59 38.75 13.29
C ALA A 4 -2.75 37.65 12.62
N ILE A 5 -2.73 37.63 11.29
CA ILE A 5 -1.97 36.65 10.48
C ILE A 5 -0.47 36.65 10.84
N ASN A 6 0.04 37.80 11.30
CA ASN A 6 1.43 38.01 11.70
C ASN A 6 1.68 37.87 13.21
N SER A 7 0.76 37.29 13.97
CA SER A 7 1.06 37.02 15.38
C SER A 7 2.18 35.98 15.48
N GLU A 8 3.02 36.11 16.50
CA GLU A 8 4.16 35.23 16.73
C GLU A 8 3.75 33.75 16.84
N GLU A 9 2.58 33.49 17.44
CA GLU A 9 1.98 32.15 17.54
C GLU A 9 1.60 31.57 16.17
N VAL A 10 1.01 32.38 15.28
CA VAL A 10 0.62 31.93 13.93
C VAL A 10 1.86 31.61 13.09
N LEU A 11 2.89 32.47 13.17
CA LEU A 11 4.17 32.27 12.46
C LEU A 11 4.88 31.01 12.96
N LYS A 12 4.92 30.77 14.28
CA LYS A 12 5.52 29.57 14.85
C LYS A 12 4.80 28.30 14.41
N LYS A 13 3.46 28.31 14.42
CA LYS A 13 2.67 27.16 13.93
C LYS A 13 2.91 26.89 12.45
N GLN A 14 3.00 27.93 11.61
CA GLN A 14 3.33 27.77 10.19
C GLN A 14 4.72 27.15 9.99
N GLN A 15 5.70 27.57 10.78
CA GLN A 15 7.05 26.98 10.75
C GLN A 15 7.04 25.50 11.17
N GLU A 16 6.32 25.14 12.23
CA GLU A 16 6.18 23.74 12.68
C GLU A 16 5.52 22.85 11.61
N VAL A 17 4.47 23.34 10.95
CA VAL A 17 3.82 22.65 9.82
C VAL A 17 4.80 22.46 8.66
N ALA A 18 5.55 23.50 8.30
CA ALA A 18 6.53 23.46 7.21
C ALA A 18 7.70 22.50 7.53
N GLN A 19 8.19 22.50 8.77
CA GLN A 19 9.22 21.59 9.24
C GLN A 19 8.75 20.14 9.15
N GLU A 20 7.56 19.81 9.67
CA GLU A 20 7.04 18.46 9.57
C GLU A 20 6.81 18.02 8.11
N LYS A 21 6.31 18.92 7.26
CA LYS A 21 6.20 18.67 5.81
C LYS A 21 7.54 18.27 5.21
N SER A 22 8.61 18.97 5.56
CA SER A 22 9.97 18.64 5.10
C SER A 22 10.43 17.25 5.58
N ILE A 23 10.09 16.88 6.82
CA ILE A 23 10.41 15.56 7.39
C ILE A 23 9.68 14.45 6.62
N ILE A 24 8.37 14.60 6.39
CA ILE A 24 7.55 13.63 5.64
C ILE A 24 8.14 13.42 4.24
N LEU A 25 8.46 14.50 3.52
CA LEU A 25 9.03 14.42 2.18
C LEU A 25 10.42 13.79 2.18
N ARG A 26 11.25 14.06 3.18
CA ARG A 26 12.57 13.44 3.33
C ARG A 26 12.44 11.94 3.60
N LEU A 27 11.55 11.55 4.51
CA LEU A 27 11.24 10.13 4.77
C LEU A 27 10.78 9.45 3.48
N TYR A 28 9.82 10.02 2.77
CA TYR A 28 9.34 9.48 1.50
C TYR A 28 10.45 9.29 0.48
N LYS A 29 11.31 10.30 0.28
CA LYS A 29 12.44 10.23 -0.65
C LYS A 29 13.44 9.14 -0.24
N ASN A 30 13.73 9.01 1.05
CA ASN A 30 14.63 8.00 1.57
C ASN A 30 14.04 6.60 1.37
N CYS A 31 12.78 6.38 1.78
CA CYS A 31 12.06 5.13 1.55
C CYS A 31 12.02 4.77 0.07
N CYS A 32 11.83 5.73 -0.84
CA CYS A 32 11.84 5.49 -2.28
C CYS A 32 13.21 5.09 -2.85
N LYS A 33 14.31 5.38 -2.15
CA LYS A 33 15.69 5.05 -2.54
C LYS A 33 16.18 3.76 -1.90
N SER A 34 15.94 3.59 -0.60
CA SER A 34 16.46 2.47 0.20
C SER A 34 15.43 1.38 0.49
N PHE A 35 14.17 1.60 0.11
CA PHE A 35 13.04 0.71 0.39
C PHE A 35 12.79 0.41 1.88
N LYS A 36 13.39 1.22 2.78
CA LYS A 36 13.05 1.19 4.20
C LYS A 36 11.60 1.59 4.44
N CYS A 37 10.94 0.97 5.40
CA CYS A 37 9.54 1.19 5.72
C CYS A 37 9.29 2.32 6.74
N ASP A 38 10.29 3.17 7.02
CA ASP A 38 10.25 4.21 8.06
C ASP A 38 9.03 5.14 7.92
N ILE A 39 8.61 5.47 6.69
CA ILE A 39 7.43 6.30 6.46
C ILE A 39 6.13 5.64 6.94
N LEU A 40 6.03 4.31 6.96
CA LEU A 40 4.83 3.60 7.39
C LEU A 40 4.54 3.79 8.89
N HIS A 41 5.58 4.08 9.67
CA HIS A 41 5.55 4.16 11.14
C HIS A 41 5.64 5.59 11.69
N TYR A 42 5.82 6.59 10.81
CA TYR A 42 5.91 7.98 11.25
C TYR A 42 4.57 8.48 11.85
N LYS A 43 4.65 9.09 13.04
CA LYS A 43 3.51 9.67 13.75
C LYS A 43 3.39 11.16 13.42
N ILE A 44 2.32 11.53 12.71
CA ILE A 44 2.00 12.93 12.38
C ILE A 44 1.68 13.72 13.65
N ARG A 45 2.20 14.94 13.70
CA ARG A 45 1.99 15.91 14.78
C ARG A 45 1.00 17.00 14.36
N ASN A 46 1.06 17.48 13.12
CA ASN A 46 0.19 18.55 12.62
C ASN A 46 -0.89 18.00 11.69
N LYS A 47 -2.16 18.34 11.98
CA LYS A 47 -3.32 17.86 11.22
C LYS A 47 -3.28 18.32 9.76
N GLU A 48 -2.71 19.49 9.51
CA GLU A 48 -2.52 20.12 8.21
C GLU A 48 -1.69 19.24 7.25
N ASN A 49 -0.80 18.40 7.78
CA ASN A 49 0.05 17.49 6.99
C ASN A 49 -0.54 16.08 6.81
N THR A 50 -1.75 15.82 7.33
CA THR A 50 -2.35 14.48 7.35
C THR A 50 -2.52 13.90 5.95
N GLU A 51 -3.11 14.66 5.02
CA GLU A 51 -3.34 14.19 3.66
C GLU A 51 -2.04 14.00 2.88
N LEU A 52 -1.07 14.91 3.06
CA LEU A 52 0.25 14.75 2.45
C LEU A 52 0.92 13.45 2.89
N TYR A 53 0.92 13.17 4.19
CA TYR A 53 1.47 11.93 4.72
C TYR A 53 0.77 10.70 4.17
N LYS A 54 -0.58 10.69 4.13
CA LYS A 54 -1.35 9.59 3.55
C LYS A 54 -0.94 9.35 2.11
N HIS A 55 -0.88 10.39 1.27
CA HIS A 55 -0.44 10.27 -0.12
C HIS A 55 0.97 9.70 -0.24
N CYS A 56 1.93 10.22 0.53
CA CYS A 56 3.29 9.71 0.51
C CYS A 56 3.37 8.23 0.92
N LYS A 57 2.62 7.85 1.96
CA LYS A 57 2.50 6.47 2.43
C LYS A 57 1.91 5.56 1.35
N TYR A 58 0.81 5.98 0.71
CA TYR A 58 0.16 5.22 -0.36
C TYR A 58 1.07 5.04 -1.57
N TYR A 59 1.70 6.10 -2.06
CA TYR A 59 2.60 6.00 -3.21
C TYR A 59 3.82 5.13 -2.93
N PHE A 60 4.38 5.21 -1.72
CA PHE A 60 5.45 4.30 -1.32
C PHE A 60 4.99 2.85 -1.32
N LEU A 61 3.82 2.55 -0.73
CA LEU A 61 3.27 1.18 -0.70
C LEU A 61 3.04 0.62 -2.11
N ILE A 62 2.45 1.40 -3.01
CA ILE A 62 2.26 1.00 -4.42
C ILE A 62 3.62 0.66 -5.04
N LYS A 63 4.60 1.57 -4.91
CA LYS A 63 5.95 1.39 -5.47
C LYS A 63 6.63 0.14 -4.89
N PHE A 64 6.54 -0.07 -3.59
CA PHE A 64 7.13 -1.20 -2.89
C PHE A 64 6.53 -2.52 -3.39
N ILE A 65 5.20 -2.62 -3.46
CA ILE A 65 4.48 -3.81 -4.00
C ILE A 65 4.84 -4.12 -5.45
N ILE A 66 5.02 -3.09 -6.29
CA ILE A 66 5.37 -3.31 -7.70
C ILE A 66 6.77 -3.91 -7.83
N LEU A 67 7.72 -3.44 -7.01
CA LEU A 67 9.15 -3.71 -7.19
C LEU A 67 9.70 -4.89 -6.39
N HIS A 68 9.00 -5.36 -5.36
CA HIS A 68 9.49 -6.44 -4.49
C HIS A 68 8.78 -7.77 -4.76
N SER A 69 9.47 -8.85 -4.44
CA SER A 69 8.91 -10.20 -4.44
C SER A 69 7.88 -10.35 -3.33
N TYR A 70 6.99 -11.35 -3.46
CA TYR A 70 5.96 -11.57 -2.46
C TYR A 70 6.49 -11.82 -1.04
N ASP A 71 7.57 -12.59 -0.91
CA ASP A 71 8.16 -12.93 0.39
C ASP A 71 8.75 -11.71 1.10
N GLU A 72 9.35 -10.79 0.34
CA GLU A 72 9.79 -9.48 0.85
C GLU A 72 8.62 -8.61 1.31
N LEU A 73 7.48 -8.67 0.61
CA LEU A 73 6.27 -7.93 0.97
C LEU A 73 5.68 -8.38 2.30
N VAL A 74 5.60 -9.69 2.54
CA VAL A 74 5.01 -10.26 3.77
C VAL A 74 5.87 -9.97 5.00
N SER A 75 7.19 -9.96 4.84
CA SER A 75 8.13 -9.70 5.93
C SER A 75 8.21 -8.20 6.29
N SER A 76 7.97 -7.32 5.33
CA SER A 76 8.25 -5.88 5.47
C SER A 76 7.02 -5.00 5.69
N ILE A 77 5.84 -5.40 5.19
CA ILE A 77 4.61 -4.60 5.32
C ILE A 77 3.63 -5.27 6.28
N ASP A 78 3.07 -4.46 7.20
CA ASP A 78 1.87 -4.86 7.93
C ASP A 78 0.70 -5.04 6.95
N LEU A 79 0.35 -6.29 6.67
CA LEU A 79 -0.73 -6.68 5.76
C LEU A 79 -2.06 -5.98 6.10
N LYS A 80 -2.29 -5.60 7.37
CA LYS A 80 -3.48 -4.84 7.78
C LYS A 80 -3.59 -3.48 7.09
N LEU A 81 -2.45 -2.87 6.72
CA LEU A 81 -2.42 -1.58 6.02
C LEU A 81 -2.88 -1.67 4.56
N ILE A 82 -2.76 -2.84 3.95
CA ILE A 82 -3.12 -3.07 2.55
C ILE A 82 -4.59 -3.51 2.46
N VAL A 83 -5.07 -4.27 3.44
CA VAL A 83 -6.41 -4.85 3.47
C VAL A 83 -7.53 -3.81 3.46
N SER A 84 -7.30 -2.60 3.97
CA SER A 84 -8.29 -1.53 3.96
C SER A 84 -8.38 -0.77 2.62
N ASP A 85 -7.42 -0.93 1.72
CA ASP A 85 -7.39 -0.26 0.42
C ASP A 85 -7.58 -1.27 -0.72
N GLU A 86 -8.73 -1.20 -1.39
CA GLU A 86 -9.10 -2.09 -2.47
C GLU A 86 -8.06 -2.14 -3.60
N LYS A 87 -7.51 -0.99 -4.01
CA LYS A 87 -6.58 -0.94 -5.14
C LYS A 87 -5.28 -1.63 -4.77
N LEU A 88 -4.73 -1.30 -3.61
CA LEU A 88 -3.50 -1.92 -3.09
C LEU A 88 -3.67 -3.42 -2.89
N PHE A 89 -4.80 -3.84 -2.31
CA PHE A 89 -5.11 -5.26 -2.10
C PHE A 89 -5.13 -6.03 -3.42
N LEU A 90 -5.75 -5.49 -4.46
CA LEU A 90 -5.82 -6.14 -5.76
C LEU A 90 -4.45 -6.17 -6.48
N TYR A 91 -3.58 -5.20 -6.25
CA TYR A 91 -2.17 -5.29 -6.71
C TYR A 91 -1.41 -6.40 -6.00
N LEU A 92 -1.57 -6.55 -4.69
CA LEU A 92 -0.93 -7.65 -3.96
C LEU A 92 -1.46 -9.01 -4.43
N LEU A 93 -2.78 -9.13 -4.63
CA LEU A 93 -3.39 -10.36 -5.16
C LEU A 93 -2.81 -10.73 -6.53
N GLU A 94 -2.56 -9.74 -7.39
CA GLU A 94 -1.93 -9.97 -8.69
C GLU A 94 -0.53 -10.61 -8.54
N LYS A 95 0.30 -10.09 -7.64
CA LYS A 95 1.62 -10.66 -7.34
C LYS A 95 1.52 -12.08 -6.80
N VAL A 96 0.57 -12.36 -5.91
CA VAL A 96 0.34 -13.71 -5.35
C VAL A 96 -0.09 -14.70 -6.43
N ILE A 97 -0.91 -14.27 -7.40
CA ILE A 97 -1.28 -15.10 -8.55
C ILE A 97 -0.07 -15.36 -9.45
N ASP A 98 0.78 -14.36 -9.63
CA ASP A 98 1.98 -14.44 -10.49
C ASP A 98 3.04 -15.38 -9.90
N ASP A 99 3.22 -15.36 -8.58
CA ASP A 99 4.06 -16.33 -7.85
C ASP A 99 3.41 -17.72 -7.72
N SER A 100 2.22 -17.92 -8.29
CA SER A 100 1.51 -19.20 -8.31
C SER A 100 1.18 -19.79 -6.92
N ASP A 101 1.13 -18.97 -5.86
CA ASP A 101 0.59 -19.37 -4.55
C ASP A 101 -0.94 -19.46 -4.61
N LEU A 102 -1.44 -20.58 -5.15
CA LEU A 102 -2.87 -20.79 -5.43
C LEU A 102 -3.73 -20.80 -4.16
N VAL A 103 -3.21 -21.33 -3.05
CA VAL A 103 -3.94 -21.40 -1.78
C VAL A 103 -4.19 -19.99 -1.26
N ARG A 104 -3.17 -19.13 -1.29
CA ARG A 104 -3.28 -17.77 -0.81
C ARG A 104 -4.05 -16.88 -1.77
N ALA A 105 -3.82 -17.00 -3.08
CA ALA A 105 -4.61 -16.31 -4.09
C ALA A 105 -6.11 -16.60 -3.91
N ARG A 106 -6.48 -17.86 -3.63
CA ARG A 106 -7.87 -18.25 -3.33
C ARG A 106 -8.40 -17.54 -2.10
N LYS A 107 -7.63 -17.55 -0.99
CA LYS A 107 -8.03 -16.85 0.26
C LYS A 107 -8.24 -15.36 0.02
N MET A 108 -7.33 -14.72 -0.71
CA MET A 108 -7.42 -13.30 -1.05
C MET A 108 -8.60 -12.98 -1.99
N LEU A 109 -8.90 -13.83 -2.98
CA LEU A 109 -10.10 -13.69 -3.81
C LEU A 109 -11.40 -13.83 -3.00
N MET A 110 -11.45 -14.78 -2.05
CA MET A 110 -12.59 -14.92 -1.15
C MET A 110 -12.76 -13.68 -0.25
N PHE A 111 -11.64 -13.15 0.24
CA PHE A 111 -11.63 -11.89 1.00
C PHE A 111 -12.17 -10.73 0.17
N ALA A 112 -11.64 -10.50 -1.03
CA ALA A 112 -12.09 -9.46 -1.96
C ALA A 112 -13.59 -9.59 -2.26
N LYS A 113 -14.10 -10.81 -2.44
CA LYS A 113 -15.53 -11.07 -2.61
C LYS A 113 -16.34 -10.67 -1.37
N LYS A 114 -15.90 -11.05 -0.16
CA LYS A 114 -16.57 -10.71 1.10
C LYS A 114 -16.63 -9.19 1.32
N HIS A 115 -15.58 -8.48 0.93
CA HIS A 115 -15.47 -7.02 1.01
C HIS A 115 -16.02 -6.26 -0.20
N LYS A 116 -16.62 -6.97 -1.17
CA LYS A 116 -17.27 -6.41 -2.37
C LYS A 116 -16.35 -5.60 -3.29
N TYR A 117 -15.08 -6.00 -3.44
CA TYR A 117 -14.13 -5.40 -4.39
C TYR A 117 -14.43 -5.82 -5.84
N PHE A 118 -15.59 -5.44 -6.36
CA PHE A 118 -16.12 -5.88 -7.65
C PHE A 118 -15.81 -4.90 -8.78
N ASN A 119 -14.53 -4.62 -8.97
CA ASN A 119 -14.07 -3.82 -10.11
C ASN A 119 -13.54 -4.71 -11.25
N ARG A 120 -13.26 -4.10 -12.40
CA ARG A 120 -12.71 -4.78 -13.57
C ARG A 120 -11.46 -5.61 -13.24
N LYS A 121 -10.52 -5.02 -12.49
CA LYS A 121 -9.26 -5.69 -12.10
C LYS A 121 -9.52 -6.96 -11.28
N TYR A 122 -10.47 -6.96 -10.36
CA TYR A 122 -10.84 -8.15 -9.62
C TYR A 122 -11.31 -9.29 -10.54
N TYR A 123 -12.19 -9.00 -11.50
CA TYR A 123 -12.68 -10.02 -12.43
C TYR A 123 -11.56 -10.56 -13.34
N ASP A 124 -10.67 -9.68 -13.82
CA ASP A 124 -9.50 -10.07 -14.61
C ASP A 124 -8.58 -11.01 -13.81
N LEU A 125 -8.31 -10.68 -12.54
CA LEU A 125 -7.51 -11.51 -11.64
C LEU A 125 -8.18 -12.84 -11.32
N LYS A 126 -9.50 -12.87 -11.15
CA LYS A 126 -10.27 -14.10 -10.94
C LYS A 126 -10.16 -15.05 -12.14
N GLU A 127 -10.25 -14.53 -13.37
CA GLU A 127 -10.06 -15.34 -14.58
C GLU A 127 -8.60 -15.78 -14.77
N ARG A 128 -7.64 -14.92 -14.45
CA ARG A 128 -6.21 -15.28 -14.44
C ARG A 128 -5.94 -16.42 -13.47
N TYR A 129 -6.42 -16.33 -12.23
CA TYR A 129 -6.34 -17.40 -11.23
C TYR A 129 -6.91 -18.73 -11.75
N LYS A 130 -8.11 -18.73 -12.35
CA LYS A 130 -8.70 -19.93 -12.95
C LYS A 130 -7.79 -20.57 -14.00
N ARG A 131 -7.17 -19.76 -14.88
CA ARG A 131 -6.23 -20.24 -15.91
C ARG A 131 -5.00 -20.89 -15.28
N VAL A 132 -4.41 -20.26 -14.26
CA VAL A 132 -3.25 -20.83 -13.54
C VAL A 132 -3.63 -22.16 -12.88
N CYS A 133 -4.78 -22.25 -12.19
CA CYS A 133 -5.25 -23.50 -11.59
C CYS A 133 -5.50 -24.63 -12.60
N ARG A 134 -5.93 -24.31 -13.83
CA ARG A 134 -6.10 -25.31 -14.89
C ARG A 134 -4.74 -25.83 -15.37
N ARG A 135 -3.75 -24.95 -15.52
CA ARG A 135 -2.38 -25.34 -15.88
C ARG A 135 -1.76 -26.23 -14.80
N ALA A 136 -1.81 -25.82 -13.53
CA ALA A 136 -1.27 -26.61 -12.41
C ALA A 136 -1.89 -28.02 -12.33
N ARG A 137 -3.21 -28.13 -12.50
CA ARG A 137 -3.89 -29.44 -12.57
C ARG A 137 -3.49 -30.28 -13.77
N LYS A 138 -3.20 -29.64 -14.91
CA LYS A 138 -2.69 -30.35 -16.09
C LYS A 138 -1.33 -30.96 -15.78
N PHE A 139 -0.38 -30.21 -15.22
CA PHE A 139 0.95 -30.72 -14.87
C PHE A 139 0.90 -31.86 -13.84
N ALA A 140 0.07 -31.75 -12.80
CA ALA A 140 -0.11 -32.81 -11.80
C ALA A 140 -0.75 -34.11 -12.34
N LEU A 141 -1.25 -34.13 -13.58
CA LEU A 141 -1.76 -35.33 -14.24
C LEU A 141 -0.72 -36.01 -15.16
N TYR A 142 0.45 -35.38 -15.38
CA TYR A 142 1.55 -35.90 -16.20
C TYR A 142 2.82 -36.18 -15.38
N GLU A 143 2.74 -36.08 -14.05
CA GLU A 143 3.74 -36.56 -13.07
C GLU A 143 3.16 -37.79 -12.34
#